data_AF-A0A3S4DP79-F1
#
_entry.id   AF-A0A3S4DP79-F1
#
_cell.length_a   1.000
_cell.length_b   1.000
_cell.length_c   1.000
_cell.angle_alpha   90.00
_cell.angle_beta   90.00
_cell.angle_gamma   90.00
#
_symmetry.space_group_name_H-M   'P 1'
#
loop_
_entity.id
_entity.type
_entity.pdbx_description
1 polymer ?
#
loop_
_entity_poly.entity_id
_entity_poly.type
_entity_poly.pdbx_seq_one_letter_code
_entity_poly.pdbx_strand_id
1 'polypeptide(L)'
;MAADITKALYRKLAIQGVNVTADSFRVLRATYYRTALDMIDAFEHDAKMNGLTFDRHSEESAVELFSNVISHAGQAFTENPGENKPFVPSWNRVQSAFPDILQRLYAAVEEDNA
;
A
#
# COMPACT_ATOMS: atom_id res chain seq x y z
N MET A 1 -7.93 -0.15 4.43
CA MET A 1 -7.29 -0.01 3.11
C MET A 1 -5.83 0.42 3.20
N ALA A 2 -5.49 1.64 3.65
CA ALA A 2 -4.09 2.10 3.71
C ALA A 2 -3.18 1.16 4.53
N ALA A 3 -3.65 0.75 5.71
CA ALA A 3 -2.93 -0.21 6.55
C ALA A 3 -2.70 -1.56 5.86
N ASP A 4 -3.64 -2.02 5.04
CA ASP A 4 -3.55 -3.29 4.31
C ASP A 4 -2.48 -3.21 3.22
N ILE A 5 -2.44 -2.08 2.49
CA ILE A 5 -1.42 -1.79 1.48
C ILE A 5 -0.04 -1.75 2.14
N THR A 6 0.11 -1.02 3.24
CA THR A 6 1.38 -0.91 3.96
C THR A 6 1.87 -2.27 4.45
N LYS A 7 1.00 -3.08 5.07
CA LYS A 7 1.33 -4.46 5.48
C LYS A 7 1.72 -5.34 4.29
N ALA A 8 1.02 -5.22 3.16
CA ALA A 8 1.33 -5.96 1.95
C ALA A 8 2.72 -5.60 1.39
N LEU A 9 3.09 -4.31 1.40
CA LEU A 9 4.42 -3.84 1.01
C LEU A 9 5.52 -4.43 1.90
N TYR A 10 5.36 -4.38 3.24
CA TYR A 10 6.34 -4.95 4.16
C TYR A 10 6.56 -6.44 3.93
N ARG A 11 5.47 -7.20 3.77
CA ARG A 11 5.54 -8.63 3.43
C ARG A 11 6.25 -8.85 2.11
N LYS A 12 5.94 -8.07 1.08
CA LYS A 12 6.57 -8.22 -0.24
C LYS A 12 8.07 -7.98 -0.19
N LEU A 13 8.51 -6.94 0.53
CA LEU A 13 9.92 -6.64 0.76
C LEU A 13 10.62 -7.77 1.52
N ALA A 14 10.00 -8.28 2.59
CA ALA A 14 10.54 -9.41 3.35
C ALA A 14 10.67 -10.69 2.49
N ILE A 15 9.66 -11.01 1.66
CA ILE A 15 9.70 -12.13 0.71
C ILE A 15 10.85 -11.95 -0.31
N GLN A 16 11.16 -10.71 -0.69
CA GLN A 16 12.28 -10.38 -1.57
C GLN A 16 13.65 -10.38 -0.87
N GLY A 17 13.70 -10.72 0.43
CA GLY A 17 14.94 -10.79 1.21
C GLY A 17 15.38 -9.46 1.80
N VAL A 18 14.54 -8.42 1.76
CA VAL A 18 14.84 -7.15 2.44
C VAL A 18 14.65 -7.33 3.94
N ASN A 19 15.68 -6.97 4.72
CA ASN A 19 15.59 -7.01 6.18
C ASN A 19 14.75 -5.83 6.70
N VAL A 20 13.46 -6.07 6.92
CA VAL A 20 12.51 -5.08 7.44
C VAL A 20 12.46 -5.20 8.96
N THR A 21 12.93 -4.17 9.66
CA THR A 21 12.99 -4.13 11.13
C THR A 21 12.11 -3.01 11.69
N ALA A 22 11.95 -2.98 13.02
CA ALA A 22 11.24 -1.90 13.70
C ALA A 22 11.82 -0.50 13.40
N ASP A 23 13.14 -0.40 13.27
CA ASP A 23 13.80 0.86 12.92
C ASP A 23 13.54 1.26 11.46
N SER A 24 13.39 0.29 10.54
CA SER A 24 12.99 0.56 9.15
C SER A 24 11.66 1.33 9.10
N PHE A 25 10.70 1.00 9.97
CA PHE A 25 9.40 1.69 10.01
C PHE A 25 9.51 3.12 10.53
N ARG A 26 10.36 3.37 11.52
CA ARG A 26 10.61 4.72 12.06
C ARG A 26 11.23 5.62 11.01
N VAL A 27 12.24 5.12 10.29
CA VAL A 27 12.89 5.82 9.19
C VAL A 27 11.88 6.09 8.07
N LEU A 28 11.15 5.06 7.64
CA LEU A 28 10.13 5.19 6.58
C LEU A 28 9.09 6.25 6.93
N ARG A 29 8.59 6.26 8.17
CA ARG A 29 7.63 7.27 8.64
C ARG A 29 8.21 8.68 8.55
N ALA A 30 9.43 8.88 9.05
CA ALA A 30 10.08 10.18 9.03
C ALA A 30 10.32 10.68 7.60
N THR A 31 10.79 9.80 6.72
CA THR A 31 10.99 10.10 5.30
C THR A 31 9.65 10.42 4.61
N TYR A 32 8.63 9.58 4.79
CA TYR A 32 7.29 9.82 4.25
C TYR A 32 6.75 11.19 4.70
N TYR A 33 6.78 11.46 6.00
CA TYR A 33 6.24 12.68 6.57
C TYR A 33 6.94 13.92 6.01
N ARG A 34 8.29 13.92 5.96
CA ARG A 34 9.05 15.03 5.39
C ARG A 34 8.73 15.23 3.90
N THR A 35 8.81 14.16 3.11
CA THR A 35 8.56 14.24 1.66
C THR A 35 7.13 14.69 1.36
N ALA A 36 6.15 14.25 2.14
CA ALA A 36 4.76 14.64 1.95
C ALA A 36 4.53 16.13 2.26
N LEU A 37 5.16 16.68 3.31
CA LEU A 37 5.11 18.12 3.58
C LEU A 37 5.74 18.94 2.45
N ASP A 38 6.90 18.50 1.93
CA ASP A 38 7.55 19.17 0.79
C ASP A 38 6.64 19.12 -0.47
N MET A 39 5.89 18.03 -0.66
CA MET A 39 4.92 17.91 -1.76
C MET A 39 3.70 18.79 -1.57
N ILE A 40 3.18 18.94 -0.34
CA ILE A 40 2.08 19.85 -0.02
C ILE A 40 2.47 21.28 -0.41
N ASP A 41 3.68 21.72 -0.06
CA ASP A 41 4.18 23.05 -0.44
C ASP A 41 4.19 23.23 -1.97
N ALA A 42 4.71 22.23 -2.70
CA ALA A 42 4.78 22.27 -4.16
C ALA A 42 3.38 22.33 -4.80
N PHE A 43 2.42 21.54 -4.31
CA PHE A 43 1.05 21.52 -4.83
C PHE A 43 0.24 22.76 -4.43
N GLU A 44 0.50 23.34 -3.26
CA GLU A 44 -0.11 24.62 -2.89
C GLU A 44 0.34 25.74 -3.85
N HIS A 45 1.63 25.76 -4.20
CA HIS A 45 2.15 26.70 -5.19
C HIS A 45 1.55 26.48 -6.58
N ASP A 46 1.45 25.22 -7.03
CA ASP A 46 0.84 24.87 -8.30
C ASP A 46 -0.65 25.26 -8.36
N ALA A 47 -1.41 24.95 -7.32
CA ALA A 47 -2.81 25.34 -7.21
C ALA A 47 -2.98 26.87 -7.29
N LYS A 48 -2.15 27.63 -6.56
CA LYS A 48 -2.15 29.10 -6.61
C LYS A 48 -1.85 29.63 -8.00
N MET A 49 -0.87 29.08 -8.70
CA MET A 49 -0.52 29.47 -10.08
C MET A 49 -1.68 29.22 -11.05
N ASN A 50 -2.46 28.17 -10.83
CA ASN A 50 -3.61 27.80 -11.64
C ASN A 50 -4.93 28.45 -11.16
N GLY A 51 -4.90 29.31 -10.14
CA GLY A 51 -6.11 29.94 -9.58
C GLY A 51 -7.06 28.97 -8.86
N LEU A 52 -6.56 27.80 -8.46
CA LEU A 52 -7.31 26.79 -7.71
C LEU A 52 -7.21 27.04 -6.20
N THR A 53 -8.25 26.63 -5.47
CA THR A 53 -8.23 26.63 -3.99
C THR A 53 -7.52 25.38 -3.49
N PHE A 54 -6.64 25.53 -2.50
CA PHE A 54 -5.90 24.43 -1.89
C PHE A 54 -6.07 24.48 -0.37
N ASP A 55 -6.61 23.42 0.22
CA ASP A 55 -6.77 23.30 1.68
C ASP A 55 -5.57 22.58 2.28
N ARG A 56 -4.56 23.36 2.66
CA ARG A 56 -3.34 22.86 3.28
C ARG A 56 -3.60 22.08 4.57
N HIS A 57 -4.56 22.52 5.39
CA HIS A 57 -4.79 21.91 6.70
C HIS A 57 -5.38 20.50 6.55
N SER A 58 -6.32 20.34 5.60
CA SER A 58 -6.85 19.04 5.22
C SER A 58 -5.73 18.10 4.76
N GLU A 59 -4.85 18.57 3.88
CA GLU A 59 -3.74 17.77 3.35
C GLU A 59 -2.74 17.36 4.43
N GLU A 60 -2.32 18.29 5.31
CA GLU A 60 -1.41 17.98 6.42
C GLU A 60 -2.04 16.97 7.40
N SER A 61 -3.34 17.10 7.69
CA SER A 61 -4.08 16.15 8.53
C SER A 61 -4.11 14.74 7.92
N ALA A 62 -4.25 14.65 6.59
CA ALA A 62 -4.19 13.37 5.89
C ALA A 62 -2.78 12.76 5.97
N VAL A 63 -1.72 13.56 5.79
CA VAL A 63 -0.33 13.11 5.93
C VAL A 63 -0.04 12.57 7.33
N GLU A 64 -0.51 13.25 8.39
CA GLU A 64 -0.39 12.76 9.76
C GLU A 64 -1.10 11.39 9.94
N LEU A 65 -2.32 11.26 9.41
CA LEU A 65 -3.06 9.99 9.46
C LEU A 65 -2.29 8.85 8.80
N PHE A 66 -1.76 9.05 7.59
CA PHE A 66 -0.99 8.02 6.88
C PHE A 66 0.36 7.72 7.56
N SER A 67 1.02 8.72 8.13
CA SER A 67 2.23 8.56 8.95
C SER A 67 1.98 7.65 10.16
N ASN A 68 0.81 7.79 10.79
CA ASN A 68 0.38 6.90 11.87
C ASN A 68 0.09 5.48 11.35
N VAL A 69 -0.52 5.33 10.19
CA VAL A 69 -0.77 4.02 9.56
C VAL A 69 0.54 3.25 9.33
N ILE A 70 1.59 3.92 8.85
CA ILE A 70 2.94 3.33 8.68
C ILE A 70 3.45 2.72 9.98
N SER A 71 3.33 3.45 11.09
CA SER A 71 3.78 2.99 12.41
C SER A 71 2.99 1.78 12.91
N HIS A 72 1.65 1.87 12.87
CA HIS A 72 0.77 0.80 13.36
C HIS A 72 0.89 -0.47 12.52
N ALA A 73 1.02 -0.34 11.20
CA ALA A 73 1.26 -1.48 10.32
C ALA A 73 2.61 -2.15 10.61
N GLY A 74 3.65 -1.35 10.90
CA GLY A 74 4.98 -1.87 11.25
C GLY A 74 4.99 -2.62 12.58
N GLN A 75 4.29 -2.09 13.58
CA GLN A 75 4.09 -2.78 14.86
C GLN A 75 3.38 -4.12 14.65
N ALA A 76 2.25 -4.13 13.92
CA ALA A 76 1.51 -5.35 13.63
C ALA A 76 2.35 -6.38 12.84
N PHE A 77 3.22 -5.91 11.93
CA PHE A 77 4.15 -6.78 11.20
C PHE A 77 5.19 -7.42 12.13
N THR A 78 5.66 -6.69 13.13
CA THR A 78 6.66 -7.18 14.10
C THR A 78 6.06 -8.17 15.09
N GLU A 79 4.83 -7.91 15.56
CA GLU A 79 4.15 -8.71 16.57
C GLU A 79 3.67 -10.08 16.05
N ASN A 80 3.32 -10.19 14.76
CA ASN A 80 2.86 -11.44 14.16
C ASN A 80 3.66 -11.85 12.90
N PRO A 81 4.92 -12.30 13.05
CA PRO A 81 5.73 -12.77 11.92
C PRO A 81 5.15 -14.02 11.25
N GLY A 82 4.32 -14.79 11.96
CA GLY A 82 3.73 -16.05 11.50
C GLY A 82 2.58 -15.92 10.50
N GLU A 83 2.04 -14.71 10.29
CA GLU A 83 0.95 -14.47 9.33
C GLU A 83 1.45 -14.37 7.87
N ASN A 84 2.65 -14.86 7.60
CA ASN A 84 3.33 -14.93 6.30
C ASN A 84 2.71 -15.99 5.35
N LYS A 85 1.39 -16.22 5.40
CA LYS A 85 0.71 -16.80 4.24
C LYS A 85 0.69 -15.74 3.15
N PRO A 86 1.13 -16.04 1.91
CA PRO A 86 0.94 -15.13 0.80
C PRO A 86 -0.55 -14.75 0.74
N PHE A 87 -0.86 -13.48 0.97
CA PHE A 87 -2.25 -12.97 1.03
C PHE A 87 -2.99 -13.21 -0.30
N VAL A 88 -2.23 -13.40 -1.38
CA VAL A 88 -2.73 -13.78 -2.69
C VAL A 88 -2.02 -15.07 -3.09
N PRO A 89 -2.72 -16.21 -3.26
CA PRO A 89 -2.14 -17.34 -3.97
C PRO A 89 -1.70 -16.82 -5.34
N SER A 90 -0.44 -17.05 -5.72
CA SER A 90 0.01 -16.64 -7.05
C SER A 90 -0.93 -17.23 -8.10
N TRP A 91 -1.23 -16.48 -9.16
CA TRP A 91 -2.01 -17.03 -10.29
C TRP A 91 -1.37 -18.32 -10.81
N ASN A 92 -0.04 -18.46 -10.71
CA ASN A 92 0.68 -19.71 -10.95
C ASN A 92 0.22 -20.87 -10.05
N ARG A 93 -0.02 -20.62 -8.75
CA ARG A 93 -0.56 -21.63 -7.83
C ARG A 93 -2.01 -21.98 -8.17
N VAL A 94 -2.83 -20.98 -8.50
CA VAL A 94 -4.23 -21.18 -8.89
C VAL A 94 -4.30 -22.01 -10.18
N GLN A 95 -3.51 -21.64 -11.20
CA GLN A 95 -3.42 -22.35 -12.47
C GLN A 95 -2.80 -23.75 -12.32
N SER A 96 -1.87 -23.95 -11.38
CA SER A 96 -1.37 -25.29 -11.06
C SER A 96 -2.43 -26.18 -10.42
N ALA A 97 -3.32 -25.62 -9.59
CA ALA A 97 -4.40 -26.38 -8.95
C ALA A 97 -5.62 -26.58 -9.87
N PHE A 98 -5.85 -25.60 -10.76
CA PHE A 98 -6.96 -25.55 -11.72
C PHE A 98 -6.41 -25.14 -13.10
N PRO A 99 -5.89 -26.09 -13.89
CA PRO A 99 -5.25 -25.79 -15.18
C PRO A 99 -6.16 -25.08 -16.19
N ASP A 100 -7.47 -25.27 -16.08
CA ASP A 100 -8.52 -24.74 -16.95
C ASP A 100 -9.17 -23.45 -16.41
N ILE A 101 -8.67 -22.88 -15.32
CA ILE A 101 -9.30 -21.73 -14.65
C ILE A 101 -9.46 -20.51 -15.56
N LEU A 102 -8.52 -20.29 -16.48
CA LEU A 102 -8.58 -19.16 -17.41
C LEU A 102 -9.70 -19.34 -18.43
N GLN A 103 -9.89 -20.55 -18.97
CA GLN A 103 -11.02 -20.86 -19.84
C GLN A 103 -12.36 -20.73 -19.11
N ARG A 104 -12.44 -21.18 -17.85
CA ARG A 104 -13.65 -21.05 -17.03
C ARG A 104 -14.02 -19.60 -16.75
N LEU A 105 -13.03 -18.76 -16.45
CA LEU A 105 -13.22 -17.31 -16.27
C LEU A 105 -13.71 -16.66 -17.56
N TYR A 106 -13.09 -17.01 -18.69
CA TYR A 106 -13.52 -16.51 -20.00
C TYR A 106 -14.99 -16.87 -20.29
N ALA A 107 -15.36 -18.15 -20.14
CA ALA A 107 -16.71 -18.61 -20.36
C ALA A 107 -17.73 -17.93 -19.45
N ALA A 108 -17.42 -17.74 -18.16
CA ALA A 108 -18.30 -17.06 -17.22
C ALA A 108 -18.56 -15.59 -17.62
N VAL A 109 -17.54 -14.90 -18.13
CA VAL A 109 -17.70 -13.52 -18.62
C VAL A 109 -18.54 -13.46 -19.90
N GLU A 110 -18.36 -14.42 -20.81
CA GLU A 110 -19.21 -14.52 -22.02
C GLU A 110 -20.67 -14.82 -21.65
N GLU A 111 -20.91 -15.68 -20.66
CA GLU A 111 -22.27 -15.96 -20.15
C GLU A 111 -22.90 -14.74 -19.48
N ASP A 112 -22.15 -13.96 -18.70
CA ASP A 112 -22.67 -12.73 -18.06
C ASP A 112 -22.96 -11.61 -19.08
N ASN A 113 -22.29 -11.62 -20.25
CA ASN A 113 -22.48 -10.63 -21.31
C ASN A 113 -23.60 -10.99 -22.31
N ALA A 114 -24.16 -12.20 -22.26
CA ALA A 114 -25.20 -12.70 -23.15
C ALA A 114 -26.62 -12.36 -22.65
#